data_AF-A0A6I1NP21-F1
#
_entry.id   AF-A0A6I1NP21-F1
#
_cell.length_a   1.000
_cell.length_b   1.000
_cell.length_c   1.000
_cell.angle_alpha   90.00
_cell.angle_beta   90.00
_cell.angle_gamma   90.00
#
_symmetry.space_group_name_H-M   'P 1'
#
loop_
_entity.id
_entity.type
_entity.pdbx_description
1 polymer ?
#
loop_
_entity_poly.entity_id
_entity_poly.type
_entity_poly.pdbx_seq_one_letter_code
_entity_poly.pdbx_strand_id
1 'polypeptide(L)' 'MHTPRLLITLAALLVLAGCAGQRSQEPAPRAPAEVKAEIVRLMPATTADRKGWGPGIYAAFA' A
#
# COMPACT_ATOMS: atom_id res chain seq x y z
N MET A 1 35.15 -5.79 -18.72
CA MET A 1 33.82 -6.46 -18.84
C MET A 1 32.99 -6.47 -17.54
N HIS A 2 33.56 -6.21 -16.35
CA HIS A 2 32.82 -6.26 -15.06
C HIS A 2 32.12 -4.95 -14.67
N THR A 3 32.69 -3.81 -15.06
CA THR A 3 32.17 -2.47 -14.74
C THR A 3 30.73 -2.22 -15.22
N PRO A 4 30.33 -2.53 -16.48
CA PRO A 4 28.96 -2.27 -16.91
C PRO A 4 27.92 -3.17 -16.21
N ARG A 5 28.32 -4.41 -15.86
CA ARG A 5 27.45 -5.33 -15.10
C ARG A 5 27.16 -4.82 -13.70
N LEU A 6 28.17 -4.31 -13.00
CA LEU A 6 28.00 -3.73 -11.67
C LEU A 6 27.08 -2.50 -11.68
N LEU A 7 27.22 -1.63 -12.69
CA LEU A 7 26.37 -0.44 -12.82
C LEU A 7 24.88 -0.80 -13.03
N ILE A 8 24.60 -1.80 -13.87
CA ILE A 8 23.22 -2.27 -14.10
C ILE A 8 22.63 -2.88 -12.84
N THR A 9 23.37 -3.74 -12.15
CA THR A 9 22.91 -4.35 -10.89
C THR A 9 22.64 -3.28 -9.83
N LEU A 10 23.52 -2.28 -9.70
CA LEU A 10 23.33 -1.18 -8.77
C LEU A 10 22.08 -0.36 -9.12
N ALA A 11 21.88 0.00 -10.39
CA ALA A 11 20.70 0.71 -10.85
C ALA A 11 19.41 -0.08 -10.57
N ALA A 12 19.40 -1.39 -10.81
CA ALA A 12 18.26 -2.25 -10.50
C ALA A 12 17.96 -2.26 -8.99
N LEU A 13 18.99 -2.40 -8.15
CA LEU A 13 18.82 -2.35 -6.69
C LEU A 13 18.27 -1.01 -6.20
N LEU A 14 18.71 0.12 -6.78
CA LEU A 14 18.17 1.44 -6.45
C LEU A 14 16.69 1.58 -6.85
N VAL A 15 16.28 1.04 -8.01
CA VAL A 15 14.87 1.03 -8.43
C VAL A 15 14.02 0.20 -7.48
N LEU A 16 14.48 -1.00 -7.11
CA LEU A 16 13.78 -1.85 -6.15
C LEU A 16 13.69 -1.19 -4.76
N ALA A 17 14.77 -0.55 -4.30
CA ALA A 17 14.78 0.21 -3.06
C ALA A 17 13.83 1.41 -3.13
N GLY A 18 13.62 2.03 -4.29
CA GLY A 18 12.61 3.07 -4.48
C GLY A 18 11.17 2.52 -4.38
N CYS A 19 10.91 1.35 -4.98
CA CYS A 19 9.59 0.71 -4.91
C CYS A 19 9.23 0.22 -3.49
N ALA A 20 10.21 -0.26 -2.73
CA ALA A 20 10.02 -0.73 -1.35
C ALA A 20 10.21 0.37 -0.29
N GLY A 21 10.97 1.41 -0.62
CA GLY A 21 11.42 2.48 0.27
C GLY A 21 10.44 3.64 0.40
N GLN A 22 9.37 3.67 -0.38
CA GLN A 22 8.16 4.42 -0.04
C GLN A 22 7.45 3.75 1.16
N ARG A 23 8.20 3.39 2.21
CA ARG A 23 7.65 3.11 3.51
C ARG A 23 7.10 4.43 3.98
N SER A 24 5.81 4.58 3.76
CA SER A 24 4.93 5.62 4.29
C SER A 24 5.56 6.23 5.52
N GLN A 25 5.82 7.54 5.50
CA GLN A 25 5.66 8.29 6.74
C GLN A 25 4.25 7.93 7.19
N GLU A 26 4.13 6.98 8.12
CA GLU A 26 2.85 6.49 8.60
C GLU A 26 2.11 7.75 9.05
N PRO A 27 1.05 8.17 8.34
CA PRO A 27 0.28 9.30 8.78
C PRO A 27 -0.14 9.02 10.22
N ALA A 28 -0.23 10.06 11.05
CA ALA A 28 -0.62 9.90 12.45
C ALA A 28 -1.80 8.90 12.56
N PRO A 29 -1.78 7.97 13.54
CA PRO A 29 -2.76 6.88 13.60
C PRO A 29 -4.18 7.40 13.42
N ARG A 30 -4.79 7.07 12.29
CA ARG A 30 -6.14 7.52 11.94
C ARG A 30 -7.16 6.77 12.78
N ALA A 31 -8.27 7.42 13.13
CA ALA A 31 -9.31 6.76 13.89
C ALA A 31 -9.86 5.55 13.12
N PRO A 32 -10.13 4.40 13.77
CA PRO A 32 -10.62 3.20 13.08
C PRO A 32 -11.89 3.44 12.26
N ALA A 33 -12.74 4.38 12.68
CA ALA A 33 -13.95 4.77 11.95
C ALA A 33 -13.64 5.45 10.61
N GLU A 34 -12.60 6.31 10.58
CA GLU A 34 -12.18 7.01 9.36
C GLU A 34 -11.63 6.03 8.33
N VAL A 35 -10.78 5.09 8.77
CA VAL A 35 -10.20 4.08 7.88
C VAL A 35 -11.29 3.16 7.31
N LYS A 36 -12.23 2.69 8.13
CA LYS A 36 -13.37 1.88 7.66
C LYS A 36 -14.21 2.65 6.63
N ALA A 37 -14.50 3.93 6.87
CA ALA A 37 -15.26 4.76 5.92
C ALA A 37 -14.51 4.96 4.60
N GLU A 38 -13.19 5.13 4.64
CA GLU A 38 -12.36 5.23 3.44
C GLU A 38 -12.33 3.93 2.64
N ILE A 39 -12.19 2.78 3.29
CA ILE A 39 -12.27 1.47 2.63
C ILE A 39 -13.60 1.32 1.88
N VAL A 40 -14.72 1.73 2.50
CA VAL A 40 -16.04 1.71 1.85
C VAL A 40 -16.11 2.65 0.65
N ARG A 41 -15.49 3.84 0.74
CA ARG A 41 -15.45 4.84 -0.33
C ARG A 41 -14.62 4.39 -1.54
N LEU A 42 -13.53 3.65 -1.32
CA LEU A 42 -12.65 3.15 -2.38
C LEU A 42 -13.24 1.94 -3.12
N MET A 43 -14.23 1.26 -2.54
CA MET A 43 -14.87 0.13 -3.19
C MET A 43 -15.72 0.54 -4.40
N PRO A 44 -15.67 -0.23 -5.50
CA PRO A 44 -16.56 -0.05 -6.65
C PRO A 44 -18.02 0.02 -6.25
N ALA A 45 -18.81 0.87 -6.92
CA ALA A 45 -20.22 1.04 -6.58
C ALA A 45 -21.05 -0.25 -6.69
N THR A 46 -20.59 -1.19 -7.53
CA THR A 46 -21.22 -2.49 -7.80
C THR A 46 -20.88 -3.57 -6.79
N THR A 47 -19.97 -3.31 -5.84
CA THR A 47 -19.62 -4.29 -4.81
C THR A 47 -20.84 -4.57 -3.94
N ALA A 48 -21.28 -5.83 -3.90
CA ALA A 48 -22.36 -6.26 -3.00
C ALA A 48 -21.93 -6.03 -1.54
N ASP A 49 -22.83 -5.47 -0.74
CA ASP A 49 -22.61 -5.17 0.68
C ASP A 49 -21.30 -4.43 1.02
N ARG A 50 -21.02 -3.32 0.31
CA ARG A 50 -19.86 -2.44 0.61
C ARG A 50 -19.73 -2.10 2.10
N LYS A 51 -20.85 -1.87 2.79
CA LYS A 51 -20.81 -1.48 4.21
C LYS A 51 -20.37 -2.64 5.11
N GLY A 52 -20.73 -3.88 4.80
CA GLY A 52 -20.27 -5.08 5.51
C GLY A 52 -18.79 -5.42 5.26
N TRP A 53 -18.29 -5.17 4.04
CA TRP A 53 -16.88 -5.41 3.71
C TRP A 53 -15.88 -4.49 4.41
N GLY A 54 -16.25 -3.23 4.67
CA GLY A 54 -15.36 -2.23 5.28
C GLY A 54 -14.73 -2.69 6.62
N PRO A 55 -15.54 -3.07 7.62
CA PRO A 55 -15.04 -3.64 8.87
C PRO A 55 -14.22 -4.94 8.68
N GLY A 56 -14.63 -5.80 7.74
CA GLY A 56 -13.94 -7.07 7.48
C GLY A 56 -12.54 -6.88 6.91
N ILE A 57 -12.37 -5.99 5.93
CA ILE A 57 -11.07 -5.63 5.36
C ILE A 57 -10.20 -4.97 6.43
N TYR A 58 -10.74 -4.02 7.19
CA TYR A 58 -9.98 -3.39 8.28
C TYR A 58 -9.46 -4.42 9.29
N ALA A 59 -10.28 -5.38 9.70
CA ALA A 59 -9.88 -6.43 10.63
C ALA A 59 -8.80 -7.38 10.09
N ALA A 60 -8.69 -7.53 8.76
CA ALA A 60 -7.66 -8.38 8.15
C ALA A 60 -6.26 -7.73 8.15
N PHE A 61 -6.17 -6.41 8.29
CA PHE A 61 -4.93 -5.64 8.19
C PHE A 61 -4.58 -4.82 9.44
N ALA A 62 -5.47 -4.78 10.44
CA ALA A 62 -5.24 -4.17 11.75
C ALA A 62 -4.51 -5.15 12.68
#